data_AF-A0A7S2JS29-F1
#
_entry.id   AF-A0A7S2JS29-F1
#
_cell.length_a   1.000
_cell.length_b   1.000
_cell.length_c   1.000
_cell.angle_alpha   90.00
_cell.angle_beta   90.00
_cell.angle_gamma   90.00
#
_symmetry.space_group_name_H-M   'P 1'
#
loop_
_entity.id
_entity.type
_entity.pdbx_description
1 polymer ?
#
loop_
_entity_poly.entity_id
_entity_poly.type
_entity_poly.pdbx_seq_one_letter_code
_entity_poly.pdbx_strand_id
1 'polypeptide(L)'
;PPPNGAEVDGADVDGAVASARCADRGRPARGRRAGASRLIGQWADQVAEIDSAAEQLGLGLCVAGLTLPYYACVGYRSWFIDEAFAIYRNPDARGETPILQVLQNDFWGTSLNPPEGYVTHKSYRPLVTLMYAAEWKLA
;
A
#
# COMPACT_ATOMS: atom_id res chain seq x y z
N PRO A 1 -13.85 -53.89 48.22
CA PRO A 1 -14.55 -54.47 49.39
C PRO A 1 -13.65 -54.32 50.63
N PRO A 2 -14.13 -53.65 51.69
CA PRO A 2 -13.33 -53.20 52.82
C PRO A 2 -13.33 -54.22 53.99
N PRO A 3 -12.58 -53.92 55.07
CA PRO A 3 -13.07 -54.11 56.44
C PRO A 3 -13.13 -52.75 57.16
N ASN A 4 -14.29 -52.35 57.71
CA ASN A 4 -14.72 -52.55 59.11
C ASN A 4 -13.66 -52.00 60.09
N GLY A 5 -13.87 -50.95 60.89
CA GLY A 5 -15.08 -50.43 61.52
C GLY A 5 -14.77 -50.34 63.03
N ALA A 6 -14.82 -49.15 63.62
CA ALA A 6 -14.95 -48.94 65.07
C ALA A 6 -15.26 -47.47 65.36
N GLU A 7 -16.49 -47.25 65.78
CA GLU A 7 -17.06 -46.04 66.37
C GLU A 7 -17.11 -46.27 67.89
N VAL A 8 -16.65 -45.32 68.72
CA VAL A 8 -17.14 -45.16 70.09
C VAL A 8 -17.04 -43.68 70.53
N ASP A 9 -18.20 -43.21 70.98
CA ASP A 9 -18.62 -42.00 71.69
C ASP A 9 -17.66 -41.21 72.60
N GLY A 10 -17.93 -39.90 72.70
CA GLY A 10 -18.39 -39.36 74.00
C GLY A 10 -17.73 -38.09 74.56
N ALA A 11 -18.56 -37.05 74.70
CA ALA A 11 -18.59 -36.01 75.74
C ALA A 11 -17.54 -34.86 75.74
N ASP A 12 -17.97 -33.74 75.13
CA ASP A 12 -18.26 -32.45 75.79
C ASP A 12 -17.46 -32.05 77.05
N VAL A 13 -16.64 -30.99 76.95
CA VAL A 13 -16.51 -30.00 78.03
C VAL A 13 -16.20 -28.61 77.45
N ASP A 14 -17.10 -27.68 77.73
CA ASP A 14 -17.00 -26.23 77.57
C ASP A 14 -15.69 -25.60 78.07
N GLY A 15 -15.24 -24.53 77.39
CA GLY A 15 -14.05 -23.79 77.79
C GLY A 15 -13.82 -22.46 77.07
N ALA A 16 -14.73 -21.50 77.28
CA ALA A 16 -14.52 -20.06 77.38
C ALA A 16 -13.42 -19.31 76.56
N VAL A 17 -13.90 -18.36 75.75
CA VAL A 17 -13.50 -16.94 75.70
C VAL A 17 -12.02 -16.60 75.40
N ALA A 18 -11.75 -16.02 74.22
CA ALA A 18 -11.23 -14.65 74.13
C ALA A 18 -11.05 -14.17 72.67
N SER A 19 -11.67 -13.02 72.42
CA SER A 19 -11.52 -12.13 71.27
C SER A 19 -10.05 -11.81 70.95
N ALA A 20 -9.65 -11.99 69.70
CA ALA A 20 -8.55 -11.23 69.09
C ALA A 20 -8.97 -10.77 67.69
N ARG A 21 -9.53 -9.55 67.65
CA ARG A 21 -9.59 -8.75 66.41
C ARG A 21 -8.15 -8.50 65.96
N CYS A 22 -7.69 -9.24 64.96
CA CYS A 22 -6.46 -8.89 64.25
C CYS A 22 -6.83 -7.94 63.10
N ALA A 23 -6.35 -6.72 63.25
CA ALA A 23 -6.56 -5.58 62.38
C ALA A 23 -6.23 -5.88 60.91
N ASP A 24 -7.13 -5.40 60.05
CA ASP A 24 -6.93 -5.14 58.64
C ASP A 24 -5.67 -4.27 58.45
N ARG A 25 -4.54 -4.91 58.16
CA ARG A 25 -3.31 -4.23 57.74
C ARG A 25 -3.40 -3.99 56.25
N GLY A 26 -3.62 -2.72 55.92
CA GLY A 26 -3.91 -2.21 54.60
C GLY A 26 -3.02 -2.77 53.49
N ARG A 27 -3.65 -2.99 52.34
CA ARG A 27 -2.98 -3.16 51.05
C ARG A 27 -2.21 -1.89 50.69
N PRO A 28 -0.88 -1.92 50.53
CA PRO A 28 -0.21 -0.92 49.73
C PRO A 28 -0.02 -1.46 48.30
N ALA A 29 0.03 -0.53 47.35
CA ALA A 29 0.55 -0.69 45.99
C ALA A 29 -0.41 -1.24 44.90
N ARG A 30 -1.53 -0.54 44.67
CA ARG A 30 -2.21 -0.53 43.35
C ARG A 30 -1.79 0.64 42.44
N GLY A 31 -0.76 1.41 42.82
CA GLY A 31 -0.30 2.60 42.06
C GLY A 31 0.89 2.35 41.12
N ARG A 32 1.79 1.40 41.43
CA ARG A 32 3.03 1.20 40.66
C ARG A 32 2.86 0.40 39.36
N ARG A 33 1.89 -0.54 39.31
CA ARG A 33 1.61 -1.33 38.10
C ARG A 33 0.93 -0.52 36.98
N ALA A 34 0.15 0.49 37.34
CA ALA A 34 -0.55 1.35 36.37
C ALA A 34 0.41 2.27 35.61
N GLY A 35 1.48 2.76 36.25
CA GLY A 35 2.51 3.57 35.60
C GLY A 35 3.37 2.75 34.63
N ALA A 36 3.81 1.55 35.03
CA ALA A 36 4.57 0.65 34.17
C ALA A 36 3.78 0.23 32.92
N SER A 37 2.49 -0.07 33.07
CA SER A 37 1.61 -0.43 31.94
C SER A 37 1.41 0.71 30.94
N ARG A 38 1.40 1.97 31.41
CA ARG A 38 1.30 3.14 30.52
C ARG A 38 2.59 3.38 29.75
N LEU A 39 3.74 3.24 30.41
CA LEU A 39 5.04 3.39 29.76
C LEU A 39 5.27 2.32 28.69
N ILE A 40 4.86 1.07 28.95
CA ILE A 40 4.92 -0.01 27.96
C ILE A 40 4.00 0.26 26.76
N GLY A 41 2.78 0.77 27.01
CA GLY A 41 1.86 1.17 25.94
C GLY A 41 2.42 2.31 25.08
N GLN A 42 2.91 3.38 25.72
CA GLN A 42 3.54 4.50 25.02
C GLN A 42 4.75 4.08 24.18
N TRP A 43 5.59 3.18 24.71
CA TRP A 43 6.72 2.64 23.95
C TRP A 43 6.27 1.80 22.75
N ALA A 44 5.24 0.96 22.92
CA ALA A 44 4.69 0.16 21.83
C ALA A 44 4.07 1.03 20.73
N ASP A 45 3.35 2.09 21.10
CA ASP A 45 2.78 3.05 20.15
C ASP A 45 3.89 3.79 19.37
N GLN A 46 4.97 4.20 20.05
CA GLN A 46 6.13 4.83 19.40
C GLN A 46 6.85 3.87 18.43
N VAL A 47 7.00 2.59 18.78
CA VAL A 47 7.60 1.59 17.87
C VAL A 47 6.72 1.38 16.64
N ALA A 48 5.40 1.27 16.81
CA ALA A 48 4.47 1.13 15.69
C ALA A 48 4.48 2.35 14.75
N GLU A 49 4.58 3.56 15.30
CA GLU A 49 4.72 4.79 14.52
C GLU A 49 6.03 4.79 13.71
N ILE A 50 7.15 4.41 14.33
CA ILE A 50 8.46 4.28 13.66
C ILE A 50 8.42 3.24 12.55
N ASP A 51 7.80 2.07 12.77
CA ASP A 51 7.68 1.01 11.77
C ASP A 51 6.86 1.49 10.56
N SER A 52 5.73 2.16 10.80
CA SER A 52 4.89 2.71 9.72
C SER A 52 5.60 3.81 8.92
N ALA A 53 6.39 4.66 9.59
CA ALA A 53 7.19 5.69 8.95
C ALA A 53 8.33 5.07 8.13
N ALA A 54 8.98 4.02 8.64
CA ALA A 54 10.02 3.29 7.92
C ALA A 54 9.47 2.60 6.66
N GLU A 55 8.26 2.03 6.71
CA GLU A 55 7.59 1.46 5.55
C GLU A 55 7.27 2.53 4.49
N GLN A 56 6.72 3.68 4.90
CA GLN A 56 6.42 4.78 3.98
C GLN A 56 7.68 5.36 3.33
N LEU A 57 8.74 5.54 4.10
CA LEU A 57 10.04 5.97 3.59
C LEU A 57 10.64 4.93 2.64
N GLY A 58 10.56 3.65 2.99
CA GLY A 58 10.99 2.55 2.14
C GLY A 58 10.25 2.54 0.81
N LEU A 59 8.92 2.62 0.83
CA LEU A 59 8.09 2.70 -0.36
C LEU A 59 8.43 3.94 -1.20
N GLY A 60 8.58 5.10 -0.56
CA GLY A 60 8.95 6.35 -1.23
C GLY A 60 10.30 6.25 -1.93
N LEU A 61 11.30 5.67 -1.26
CA LEU A 61 12.62 5.41 -1.85
C LEU A 61 12.58 4.38 -2.98
N CYS A 62 11.76 3.34 -2.86
CA CYS A 62 11.56 2.38 -3.95
C CYS A 62 10.94 3.03 -5.17
N VAL A 63 9.87 3.81 -5.01
CA VAL A 63 9.22 4.54 -6.10
C VAL A 63 10.19 5.53 -6.73
N ALA A 64 10.90 6.33 -5.92
CA ALA A 64 11.92 7.25 -6.41
C ALA A 64 13.04 6.53 -7.17
N GLY A 65 13.57 5.42 -6.63
CA GLY A 65 14.62 4.64 -7.26
C GLY A 65 14.21 4.00 -8.58
N LEU A 66 12.94 3.58 -8.71
CA LEU A 66 12.39 3.05 -9.95
C LEU A 66 12.09 4.14 -10.99
N THR A 67 11.78 5.36 -10.56
CA THR A 67 11.38 6.46 -11.46
C THR A 67 12.53 7.36 -11.88
N LEU A 68 13.51 7.60 -11.00
CA LEU A 68 14.66 8.48 -11.25
C LEU A 68 15.45 8.16 -12.52
N PRO A 69 15.73 6.88 -12.88
CA PRO A 69 16.43 6.57 -14.12
C PRO A 69 15.68 7.05 -15.37
N TYR A 70 14.34 7.05 -15.34
CA TYR A 70 13.50 7.51 -16.44
C TYR A 70 13.36 9.03 -16.50
N TYR A 71 13.76 9.76 -15.45
CA TYR A 71 13.77 11.22 -15.47
C TYR A 71 14.71 11.75 -16.57
N ALA A 72 15.82 11.06 -16.84
CA ALA A 72 16.72 11.39 -17.94
C ALA A 72 16.02 11.29 -19.32
N CYS A 73 15.03 10.40 -19.47
CA CYS A 73 14.24 10.26 -20.69
C CYS A 73 13.35 11.47 -20.98
N VAL A 74 13.00 12.28 -19.97
CA VAL A 74 12.22 13.52 -20.16
C VAL A 74 13.02 14.56 -20.95
N GLY A 75 14.33 14.63 -20.73
CA GLY A 75 15.23 15.57 -21.43
C GLY A 75 15.75 15.06 -22.78
N TYR A 76 15.78 13.74 -22.98
CA TYR A 76 16.35 13.12 -24.18
C TYR A 76 15.32 13.04 -25.33
N ARG A 77 15.18 14.17 -26.04
CA ARG A 77 14.30 14.27 -27.23
C ARG A 77 14.78 13.47 -28.44
N SER A 78 16.05 13.04 -28.46
CA SER A 78 16.65 12.38 -29.63
C SER A 78 16.17 10.96 -29.87
N TRP A 79 15.69 10.26 -28.85
CA TRP A 79 15.16 8.89 -28.98
C TRP A 79 13.78 8.85 -29.63
N PHE A 80 13.07 9.99 -29.59
CA PHE A 80 11.72 10.13 -30.13
C PHE A 80 11.71 10.89 -31.46
N ILE A 81 12.87 11.08 -32.10
CA ILE A 81 12.95 11.83 -33.37
C ILE A 81 12.03 11.21 -34.43
N ASP A 82 12.04 9.89 -34.57
CA ASP A 82 11.20 9.20 -35.55
C ASP A 82 9.71 9.38 -35.25
N GLU A 83 9.32 9.28 -33.97
CA GLU A 83 7.94 9.51 -33.57
C GLU A 83 7.53 10.98 -33.73
N ALA A 84 8.43 11.93 -33.45
CA ALA A 84 8.20 13.36 -33.68
C ALA A 84 7.98 13.66 -35.17
N PHE A 85 8.74 13.04 -36.07
CA PHE A 85 8.52 13.14 -37.51
C PHE A 85 7.17 12.55 -37.93
N ALA A 86 6.79 11.41 -37.35
CA ALA A 86 5.49 10.79 -37.60
C ALA A 86 4.34 11.70 -37.14
N ILE A 87 4.40 12.25 -35.93
CA ILE A 87 3.38 13.16 -35.39
C ILE A 87 3.24 14.41 -36.25
N TYR A 88 4.36 15.02 -36.64
CA TYR A 88 4.34 16.26 -37.42
C TYR A 88 3.77 16.05 -38.83
N ARG A 89 4.00 14.88 -39.45
CA ARG A 89 3.54 14.58 -40.81
C ARG A 89 2.17 13.90 -40.87
N ASN A 90 1.80 13.16 -39.83
CA ASN A 90 0.56 12.40 -39.81
C ASN A 90 -0.64 13.32 -39.50
N PRO A 91 -1.59 13.50 -40.42
CA PRO A 91 -2.79 14.30 -40.16
C PRO A 91 -3.67 13.71 -39.03
N ASP A 92 -3.60 12.40 -38.79
CA ASP A 92 -4.31 11.75 -37.67
C ASP A 92 -3.76 12.22 -36.32
N ALA A 93 -2.45 12.35 -36.20
CA ALA A 93 -1.79 12.82 -34.97
C ALA A 93 -1.95 14.32 -34.72
N ARG A 94 -2.33 15.10 -35.75
CA ARG A 94 -2.65 16.54 -35.64
C ARG A 94 -4.14 16.81 -35.39
N GLY A 95 -4.94 15.74 -35.30
CA GLY A 95 -6.40 15.83 -35.14
C GLY A 95 -7.09 16.50 -36.33
N GLU A 96 -6.56 16.32 -37.54
CA GLU A 96 -7.17 16.83 -38.78
C GLU A 96 -8.15 15.82 -39.39
N THR A 97 -8.06 14.54 -39.01
CA THR A 97 -8.93 13.47 -39.50
C THR A 97 -10.01 13.08 -38.48
N PRO A 98 -11.15 12.52 -38.92
CA PRO A 98 -12.14 11.95 -38.03
C PRO A 98 -11.60 10.75 -37.24
N ILE A 99 -12.05 10.58 -35.99
CA ILE A 99 -11.61 9.49 -35.10
C ILE A 99 -11.73 8.10 -35.75
N LEU A 100 -12.79 7.85 -36.52
CA LEU A 100 -13.00 6.57 -37.18
C LEU A 100 -11.92 6.27 -38.23
N GLN A 101 -11.40 7.31 -38.90
CA GLN A 101 -10.33 7.19 -39.88
C GLN A 101 -8.98 6.90 -39.21
N VAL A 102 -8.73 7.45 -38.03
CA VAL A 102 -7.53 7.14 -37.21
C VAL A 102 -7.43 5.65 -36.90
N LEU A 103 -8.56 4.94 -36.73
CA LEU A 103 -8.55 3.50 -36.45
C LEU A 103 -8.19 2.64 -37.67
N GLN A 104 -8.21 3.21 -38.87
CA GLN A 104 -7.92 2.52 -40.14
C GLN A 104 -6.48 2.72 -40.60
N ASN A 105 -5.73 3.60 -39.94
CA ASN A 105 -4.35 3.93 -40.27
C ASN A 105 -3.39 3.45 -39.17
N ASP A 106 -2.11 3.28 -39.52
CA ASP A 106 -1.02 3.11 -38.58
C ASP A 106 -0.53 4.45 -38.03
N PHE A 107 0.43 4.42 -37.10
CA PHE A 107 0.96 5.63 -36.46
C PHE A 107 1.63 6.62 -37.45
N TRP A 108 2.02 6.15 -38.63
CA TRP A 108 2.62 6.98 -39.68
C TRP A 108 1.57 7.60 -40.62
N GLY A 109 0.29 7.28 -40.44
CA GLY A 109 -0.80 7.74 -41.30
C GLY A 109 -1.01 6.88 -42.55
N THR A 110 -0.41 5.68 -42.59
CA THR A 110 -0.62 4.73 -43.70
C THR A 110 -1.80 3.83 -43.38
N SER A 111 -2.70 3.59 -44.35
CA SER A 111 -3.79 2.62 -44.19
C SER A 111 -3.28 1.24 -43.78
N LEU A 112 -3.97 0.58 -42.84
CA LEU A 112 -3.69 -0.79 -42.41
C LEU A 112 -3.94 -1.82 -43.52
N ASN A 113 -4.80 -1.47 -44.48
CA ASN A 113 -5.04 -2.24 -45.70
C ASN A 113 -4.56 -1.40 -46.89
N PRO A 114 -3.24 -1.26 -47.08
CA PRO A 114 -2.70 -0.46 -48.16
C PRO A 114 -2.97 -1.15 -49.51
N PRO A 115 -3.16 -0.37 -50.60
CA PRO A 115 -3.22 -0.91 -51.95
C PRO A 115 -1.89 -1.58 -52.33
N GLU A 116 -1.95 -2.42 -53.37
CA GLU A 116 -0.79 -3.20 -53.83
C GLU A 116 0.43 -2.29 -54.12
N GLY A 117 1.58 -2.64 -53.55
CA GLY A 117 2.82 -1.85 -53.64
C GLY A 117 3.08 -0.89 -52.46
N TYR A 118 2.13 -0.70 -51.54
CA TYR A 118 2.33 0.08 -50.32
C TYR A 118 2.44 -0.84 -49.09
N VAL A 119 3.34 -0.50 -48.16
CA VAL A 119 3.63 -1.30 -46.96
C VAL A 119 3.37 -0.47 -45.71
N THR A 120 2.55 -1.00 -44.80
CA THR A 120 2.37 -0.42 -43.46
C THR A 120 3.64 -0.54 -42.63
N HIS A 121 3.90 0.45 -41.77
CA HIS A 121 5.03 0.45 -40.84
C HIS A 121 4.79 -0.44 -39.60
N LYS A 122 3.73 -1.27 -39.58
CA LYS A 122 3.42 -2.25 -38.51
C LYS A 122 3.38 -1.64 -37.10
N SER A 123 2.99 -0.37 -37.02
CA SER A 123 2.92 0.41 -35.77
C SER A 123 1.48 0.88 -35.54
N TYR A 124 0.57 -0.08 -35.32
CA TYR A 124 -0.82 0.24 -35.00
C TYR A 124 -0.95 0.72 -33.55
N ARG A 125 -1.17 2.02 -33.36
CA ARG A 125 -1.20 2.68 -32.04
C ARG A 125 -2.28 3.75 -31.94
N PRO A 126 -3.56 3.39 -32.19
CA PRO A 126 -4.64 4.37 -32.30
C PRO A 126 -4.79 5.25 -31.05
N LEU A 127 -4.60 4.70 -29.85
CA LEU A 127 -4.69 5.46 -28.60
C LEU A 127 -3.58 6.52 -28.47
N VAL A 128 -2.35 6.19 -28.87
CA VAL A 128 -1.22 7.12 -28.85
C VAL A 128 -1.43 8.23 -29.87
N THR A 129 -1.88 7.89 -31.09
CA THR A 129 -2.24 8.87 -32.13
C THR A 129 -3.31 9.83 -31.64
N LEU A 130 -4.37 9.33 -30.97
CA LEU A 130 -5.44 10.16 -30.42
C LEU A 130 -4.98 11.04 -29.26
N MET A 131 -4.06 10.58 -28.41
CA MET A 131 -3.47 11.43 -27.37
C MET A 131 -2.69 12.60 -27.97
N TYR A 132 -1.86 12.35 -28.98
CA TYR A 132 -1.15 13.42 -29.69
C TYR A 132 -2.12 14.35 -30.42
N ALA A 133 -3.19 13.82 -31.02
CA ALA A 133 -4.24 14.64 -31.61
C ALA A 133 -4.90 15.57 -30.59
N ALA A 134 -5.13 15.10 -29.36
CA ALA A 134 -5.64 15.94 -28.28
C ALA A 134 -4.62 17.00 -27.86
N GLU A 135 -3.36 16.63 -27.65
CA GLU A 135 -2.27 17.55 -27.31
C GLU A 135 -2.09 18.65 -28.37
N TRP A 136 -2.10 18.28 -29.65
CA TRP A 136 -1.96 19.21 -30.78
C TRP A 136 -3.08 20.24 -30.86
N LYS A 137 -4.28 19.89 -30.39
CA LYS A 137 -5.43 20.83 -30.33
C LYS A 137 -5.40 21.71 -29.08
N LEU A 138 -4.62 21.34 -28.06
CA LEU A 138 -4.48 22.08 -26.81
C LEU A 138 -3.29 23.06 -26.83
N ALA A 139 -2.30 22.81 -27.69
CA ALA A 139 -1.14 23.67 -27.94
C ALA A 139 -1.45 24.83 -28.89
#